data_AF-A0A7W1FGD9-F1
#
_entry.id   AF-A0A7W1FGD9-F1
#
_cell.length_a   1.000
_cell.length_b   1.000
_cell.length_c   1.000
_cell.angle_alpha   90.00
_cell.angle_beta   90.00
_cell.angle_gamma   90.00
#
_symmetry.space_group_name_H-M   'P 1'
#
loop_
_entity.id
_entity.type
_entity.pdbx_description
1 polymer ?
#
loop_
_entity_poly.entity_id
_entity_poly.type
_entity_poly.pdbx_seq_one_letter_code
_entity_poly.pdbx_strand_id
1 'polypeptide(L)'
;MKFFGTAFIENFKMAIATLRSNKLRSFLTIFGVIIGVITVMLISSLISGINVAVEKQVESFGTRSIFLYKMDIGIRTSAPTREERMRKNLTMEDAEAIRNLSTIELAVPFLD
;
A
#
# COMPACT_ATOMS: atom_id res chain seq x y z
N MET A 1 40.32 -6.96 -34.03
CA MET A 1 39.06 -7.10 -33.27
C MET A 1 38.67 -8.55 -32.92
N LYS A 2 39.19 -9.61 -33.59
CA LYS A 2 38.90 -11.03 -33.23
C LYS A 2 39.56 -11.51 -31.93
N PHE A 3 40.62 -10.86 -31.46
CA PHE A 3 41.39 -11.25 -30.28
C PHE A 3 40.60 -11.13 -28.96
N PHE A 4 39.69 -10.15 -28.86
CA PHE A 4 38.87 -9.95 -27.65
C PHE A 4 37.85 -11.08 -27.43
N GLY A 5 37.27 -11.63 -28.51
CA GLY A 5 36.28 -12.71 -28.42
C GLY A 5 36.89 -14.03 -27.97
N THR A 6 38.04 -14.41 -28.52
CA THR A 6 38.74 -15.64 -28.12
C THR A 6 39.30 -15.56 -26.70
N ALA A 7 39.87 -14.42 -26.31
CA ALA A 7 40.37 -14.23 -24.95
C ALA A 7 39.26 -14.34 -23.89
N PHE A 8 38.07 -13.78 -24.14
CA PHE A 8 36.94 -13.90 -23.22
C PHE A 8 36.48 -15.36 -23.06
N ILE A 9 36.41 -16.10 -24.16
CA ILE A 9 36.01 -17.51 -24.17
C ILE A 9 37.05 -18.38 -23.43
N GLU A 10 38.33 -18.15 -23.63
CA GLU A 10 39.41 -18.87 -22.94
C GLU A 10 39.41 -18.60 -21.43
N ASN A 11 39.27 -17.33 -21.04
CA ASN A 11 39.16 -16.94 -19.63
C ASN A 11 37.91 -17.55 -18.98
N PHE A 12 36.78 -17.55 -19.66
CA PHE A 12 35.54 -18.17 -19.17
C PHE A 12 35.70 -19.69 -19.01
N LYS A 13 36.33 -20.36 -19.98
CA LYS A 13 36.63 -21.80 -19.91
C LYS A 13 37.55 -22.13 -18.74
N MET A 14 38.59 -21.32 -18.51
CA MET A 14 39.48 -21.45 -17.36
C MET A 14 38.74 -21.24 -16.03
N ALA A 15 37.89 -20.21 -15.93
CA ALA A 15 37.11 -19.95 -14.73
C ALA A 15 36.18 -21.12 -14.38
N ILE A 16 35.48 -21.70 -15.37
CA ILE A 16 34.64 -22.89 -15.17
C ILE A 16 35.47 -24.11 -14.73
N ALA A 17 36.65 -24.31 -15.31
CA ALA A 17 37.55 -25.40 -14.91
C ALA A 17 37.95 -25.27 -13.43
N THR A 18 38.29 -24.07 -12.98
CA THR A 18 38.64 -23.77 -11.59
C THR A 18 37.47 -23.96 -10.62
N LEU A 19 36.26 -23.52 -10.99
CA LEU A 19 35.03 -23.75 -10.21
C LEU A 19 34.73 -25.26 -10.07
N ARG A 20 34.92 -26.04 -11.13
CA ARG A 20 34.76 -27.51 -11.10
C ARG A 20 35.84 -28.22 -10.29
N SER A 21 37.03 -27.63 -10.15
CA SER A 21 38.08 -28.16 -9.28
C SER A 21 37.77 -27.97 -7.79
N ASN A 22 37.02 -26.91 -7.43
CA ASN A 22 36.69 -26.55 -6.04
C ASN A 22 35.18 -26.59 -5.77
N LYS A 23 34.54 -27.71 -6.12
CA LYS A 23 33.07 -27.87 -6.14
C LYS A 23 32.38 -27.42 -4.85
N LEU A 24 32.90 -27.83 -3.68
CA LEU A 24 32.27 -27.51 -2.39
C LEU A 24 32.34 -26.02 -2.06
N ARG A 25 33.52 -25.41 -2.20
CA ARG A 25 33.72 -23.98 -1.90
C ARG A 25 32.86 -23.11 -2.81
N SER A 26 32.91 -23.35 -4.11
CA SER A 26 32.15 -22.59 -5.10
C SER A 26 30.63 -22.79 -4.95
N PHE A 27 30.19 -24.00 -4.59
CA PHE A 27 28.77 -24.26 -4.32
C PHE A 27 28.27 -23.48 -3.11
N LEU A 28 28.96 -23.56 -1.96
CA LEU A 28 28.55 -22.88 -0.74
C LEU A 28 28.50 -21.36 -0.91
N THR A 29 29.44 -20.75 -1.65
CA THR A 29 29.43 -19.30 -1.91
C THR A 29 28.25 -18.86 -2.75
N ILE A 30 27.91 -19.62 -3.80
CA ILE A 30 26.77 -19.31 -4.66
C ILE A 30 25.46 -19.53 -3.91
N PHE A 31 25.38 -20.62 -3.14
CA PHE A 31 24.21 -20.97 -2.35
C PHE A 31 23.89 -19.91 -1.28
N GLY A 32 24.92 -19.36 -0.63
CA GLY A 32 24.75 -18.25 0.33
C GLY A 32 24.14 -17.00 -0.31
N VAL A 33 24.61 -16.61 -1.50
CA VAL A 33 24.05 -15.46 -2.24
C VAL A 33 22.59 -15.74 -2.65
N ILE A 34 22.30 -16.95 -3.14
CA ILE A 34 20.94 -17.33 -3.55
C ILE A 34 19.97 -17.25 -2.37
N ILE A 35 20.30 -17.84 -1.22
CA ILE A 35 19.45 -17.77 -0.02
C ILE A 35 19.26 -16.33 0.44
N GLY A 36 20.32 -15.53 0.42
CA GLY A 36 20.26 -14.11 0.79
C GLY A 36 19.27 -13.33 -0.08
N VAL A 37 19.40 -13.46 -1.40
CA VAL A 37 18.53 -12.78 -2.36
C VAL A 37 17.08 -13.27 -2.24
N ILE A 38 16.86 -14.57 -2.11
CA ILE A 38 15.50 -15.15 -1.97
C ILE A 38 14.83 -14.64 -0.70
N THR A 39 15.55 -14.61 0.44
CA THR A 39 14.99 -14.15 1.71
C THR A 39 14.54 -12.69 1.62
N VAL A 40 15.37 -11.83 1.03
CA VAL A 40 15.05 -10.40 0.85
C VAL A 40 13.87 -10.22 -0.09
N MET A 41 13.82 -10.95 -1.22
CA MET A 41 12.70 -10.90 -2.15
C MET A 41 11.39 -11.35 -1.49
N LEU A 42 11.42 -12.46 -0.74
CA LEU A 42 10.25 -12.99 -0.04
C LEU A 42 9.72 -11.98 0.97
N ILE A 43 10.57 -11.45 1.85
CA ILE A 43 10.18 -10.47 2.85
C ILE A 43 9.62 -9.21 2.19
N SER A 44 10.28 -8.70 1.14
CA SER A 44 9.80 -7.53 0.41
C SER A 44 8.40 -7.76 -0.18
N SER A 45 8.18 -8.91 -0.84
CA SER A 45 6.88 -9.24 -1.43
C SER A 45 5.78 -9.38 -0.37
N LEU A 46 6.13 -9.97 0.78
CA LEU A 46 5.21 -10.19 1.88
C LEU A 46 4.81 -8.86 2.54
N ILE A 47 5.78 -7.97 2.78
CA ILE A 47 5.52 -6.63 3.32
C ILE A 47 4.60 -5.84 2.37
N SER A 48 4.91 -5.83 1.07
CA SER A 48 4.06 -5.16 0.09
C SER A 48 2.65 -5.76 0.05
N GLY A 49 2.52 -7.07 0.12
CA GLY A 49 1.22 -7.75 0.17
C GLY A 49 0.40 -7.37 1.40
N ILE A 50 1.03 -7.32 2.58
CA ILE A 50 0.38 -6.90 3.83
C ILE A 50 -0.08 -5.44 3.73
N ASN A 51 0.77 -4.55 3.23
CA ASN A 51 0.42 -3.13 3.10
C ASN A 51 -0.83 -2.96 2.23
N VAL A 52 -0.89 -3.63 1.08
CA VAL A 52 -2.07 -3.59 0.20
C VAL A 52 -3.30 -4.20 0.86
N ALA A 53 -3.14 -5.28 1.61
CA ALA A 53 -4.26 -5.92 2.31
C ALA A 53 -4.82 -5.01 3.42
N VAL A 54 -3.93 -4.38 4.21
CA VAL A 54 -4.31 -3.44 5.27
C VAL A 54 -4.95 -2.19 4.67
N GLU A 55 -4.37 -1.62 3.60
CA GLU A 55 -4.93 -0.47 2.90
C GLU A 55 -6.34 -0.77 2.40
N LYS A 56 -6.57 -1.90 1.72
CA LYS A 56 -7.90 -2.31 1.29
C LYS A 56 -8.87 -2.51 2.45
N GLN A 57 -8.39 -3.08 3.55
CA GLN A 57 -9.22 -3.27 4.74
C GLN A 57 -9.64 -1.92 5.32
N VAL A 58 -8.71 -0.97 5.44
CA VAL A 58 -8.96 0.39 5.93
C VAL A 58 -9.90 1.14 4.99
N GLU A 59 -9.66 1.11 3.68
CA GLU A 59 -10.52 1.72 2.66
C GLU A 59 -11.95 1.16 2.71
N SER A 60 -12.09 -0.16 2.93
CA SER A 60 -13.40 -0.82 3.05
C SER A 60 -14.20 -0.36 4.28
N PHE A 61 -13.52 0.13 5.33
CA PHE A 61 -14.18 0.76 6.47
C PHE A 61 -14.71 2.17 6.15
N GLY A 62 -14.53 2.66 4.92
CA GLY A 62 -15.11 3.92 4.48
C GLY A 62 -14.28 5.14 4.89
N THR A 63 -12.95 5.06 4.79
CA THR A 63 -12.02 6.15 5.19
C THR A 63 -12.27 7.47 4.46
N ARG A 64 -13.00 7.44 3.33
CA ARG A 64 -13.36 8.63 2.54
C ARG A 64 -14.83 9.06 2.71
N SER A 65 -15.50 8.61 3.78
CA SER A 65 -16.89 8.99 4.07
C SER A 65 -16.95 10.00 5.23
N ILE A 66 -17.58 11.15 5.00
CA ILE A 66 -17.84 12.15 6.04
C ILE A 66 -19.34 12.14 6.32
N PHE A 67 -19.71 11.93 7.58
CA PHE A 67 -21.11 12.02 8.00
C PHE A 67 -21.39 13.41 8.59
N LEU A 68 -22.40 14.09 8.06
CA LEU A 68 -22.80 15.43 8.51
C LEU A 68 -24.11 15.32 9.30
N TYR A 69 -24.09 15.76 10.56
CA TYR A 69 -25.26 15.75 11.43
C TYR A 69 -25.52 17.13 12.03
N LYS A 70 -26.80 17.45 12.24
CA LYS A 70 -27.22 18.68 12.91
C LYS A 70 -26.74 18.74 14.37
N MET A 71 -26.76 17.59 15.03
CA MET A 71 -26.37 17.41 16.43
C MET A 71 -25.09 16.60 16.51
N ASP A 72 -24.30 16.83 17.55
CA ASP A 72 -23.08 16.06 17.80
C ASP A 72 -23.42 14.58 18.01
N ILE A 73 -22.70 13.71 17.30
CA ILE A 73 -22.90 12.26 17.30
C ILE A 73 -21.87 11.60 18.21
N GLY A 74 -22.31 11.09 19.34
CA GLY A 74 -21.45 10.44 20.34
C GLY A 74 -22.17 10.13 21.65
N ILE A 75 -21.43 9.62 22.64
CA ILE A 75 -21.95 9.38 23.99
C ILE A 75 -22.19 10.74 24.64
N ARG A 76 -23.47 11.13 24.74
CA ARG A 76 -23.87 12.40 25.35
C ARG A 76 -24.05 12.23 26.85
N THR A 77 -23.25 12.96 27.61
CA THR A 77 -23.37 13.05 29.08
C THR A 77 -24.28 14.19 29.54
N SER A 78 -24.65 15.11 28.63
CA SER A 78 -25.43 16.33 28.92
C SER A 78 -26.52 16.62 27.88
N ALA A 79 -27.57 17.34 28.32
CA ALA A 79 -28.66 17.81 27.47
C ALA A 79 -28.18 18.83 26.40
N PRO A 80 -28.85 18.93 25.24
CA PRO A 80 -28.45 19.86 24.17
C PRO A 80 -28.49 21.32 24.61
N THR A 81 -27.43 22.05 24.26
CA THR A 81 -27.33 23.49 24.54
C THR A 81 -28.38 24.25 23.72
N ARG A 82 -28.85 25.42 24.19
CA ARG A 82 -29.84 26.25 23.49
C ARG A 82 -29.42 26.58 22.05
N GLU A 83 -28.13 26.81 21.83
CA GLU A 83 -27.54 27.06 20.50
C GLU A 83 -27.69 25.86 19.56
N GLU A 84 -27.47 24.64 20.05
CA GLU A 84 -27.61 23.41 19.24
C GLU A 84 -29.06 23.16 18.82
N ARG A 85 -30.02 23.47 19.70
CA ARG A 85 -31.45 23.34 19.40
C ARG A 85 -31.92 24.37 18.36
N MET A 86 -31.32 25.55 18.37
CA MET A 86 -31.62 26.65 17.45
C MET A 86 -30.91 26.51 16.08
N ARG A 87 -30.03 25.52 15.89
CA ARG A 87 -29.41 25.27 14.58
C ARG A 87 -30.48 24.93 13.54
N LYS A 88 -30.31 25.48 12.33
CA LYS A 88 -31.16 25.15 11.18
C LYS A 88 -31.07 23.67 10.85
N ASN A 89 -32.15 23.12 10.29
CA ASN A 89 -32.15 21.76 9.78
C ASN A 89 -31.32 21.70 8.50
N LEU A 90 -30.72 20.53 8.24
CA LEU A 90 -30.07 20.24 6.96
C LEU A 90 -31.14 20.12 5.89
N THR A 91 -30.94 20.78 4.75
CA THR A 91 -31.87 20.80 3.62
C THR A 91 -31.34 20.01 2.43
N MET A 92 -32.21 19.73 1.45
CA MET A 92 -31.80 19.05 0.22
C MET A 92 -30.82 19.93 -0.58
N GLU A 93 -31.03 21.26 -0.57
CA GLU A 93 -30.15 22.23 -1.23
C GLU A 93 -28.72 22.19 -0.67
N ASP A 94 -28.56 21.97 0.64
CA ASP A 94 -27.24 21.82 1.26
C ASP A 94 -26.50 20.59 0.70
N ALA A 95 -27.21 19.48 0.46
CA ALA A 95 -26.62 18.27 -0.11
C ALA A 95 -26.19 18.46 -1.57
N GLU A 96 -26.96 19.20 -2.36
CA GLU A 96 -26.61 19.55 -3.74
C GLU A 96 -25.42 20.52 -3.81
N ALA A 97 -25.38 21.51 -2.92
CA ALA A 97 -24.25 22.44 -2.82
C ALA A 97 -22.94 21.71 -2.49
N ILE A 98 -22.99 20.73 -1.59
CA ILE A 98 -21.86 19.88 -1.22
C ILE A 98 -21.45 18.97 -2.39
N ARG A 99 -22.41 18.41 -3.13
CA ARG A 99 -22.14 17.56 -4.32
C ARG A 99 -21.38 18.30 -5.43
N ASN A 100 -21.59 19.61 -5.56
CA ASN A 100 -20.94 20.43 -6.59
C ASN A 100 -19.47 20.76 -6.27
N LEU A 101 -18.96 20.41 -5.08
CA LEU A 101 -17.57 20.60 -4.73
C LEU A 101 -16.68 19.59 -5.48
N SER A 102 -15.59 20.08 -6.10
CA SER A 102 -14.69 19.27 -6.92
C SER A 102 -13.99 18.11 -6.20
N THR A 103 -13.93 18.15 -4.87
CA THR A 103 -13.32 17.11 -4.02
C THR A 103 -14.30 16.00 -3.66
N ILE A 104 -15.61 16.23 -3.79
CA ILE A 104 -16.65 15.33 -3.30
C ILE A 104 -17.21 14.54 -4.47
N GLU A 105 -17.07 13.22 -4.40
CA GLU A 105 -17.53 12.32 -5.47
C GLU A 105 -19.02 12.00 -5.36
N LEU A 106 -19.53 11.86 -4.14
CA LEU A 106 -20.93 11.55 -3.89
C LEU A 106 -21.39 12.20 -2.59
N ALA A 107 -22.55 12.87 -2.65
CA ALA A 107 -23.27 13.34 -1.48
C ALA A 107 -24.66 12.70 -1.47
N VAL A 108 -24.97 11.95 -0.42
CA VAL A 108 -26.26 11.27 -0.23
C VAL A 108 -26.99 11.94 0.94
N PRO A 109 -28.11 12.64 0.68
CA PRO A 109 -28.94 13.17 1.75
C PRO A 109 -29.75 12.04 2.40
N PHE A 110 -29.64 11.92 3.71
CA PHE A 110 -30.57 11.14 4.54
C PHE A 110 -31.56 12.12 5.17
N LEU A 111 -32.69 12.31 4.50
CA LEU A 111 -33.83 13.08 4.98
C LEU A 111 -34.94 12.05 5.27
N ASP A 112 -35.00 11.55 6.50
CA ASP A 112 -36.20 10.87 7.03
C ASP A 112 -37.25 11.90 7.48
#